data_AF-A0A4W6E7G7-F1
#
_entry.id   AF-A0A4W6E7G7-F1
#
_cell.length_a   1.000
_cell.length_b   1.000
_cell.length_c   1.000
_cell.angle_alpha   90.00
_cell.angle_beta   90.00
_cell.angle_gamma   90.00
#
_symmetry.space_group_name_H-M   'P 1'
#
loop_
_entity.id
_entity.type
_entity.pdbx_description
1 polymer ?
#
loop_
_entity_poly.entity_id
_entity_poly.type
_entity_poly.pdbx_seq_one_letter_code
_entity_poly.pdbx_strand_id
1 'polypeptide(L)' 'MLLVDPGLYIGTAADLNDRQVLADADVTHILSVDSVDPAPLLPADGGFRRKWVNVLDEVTSDLLSHMDECFLFIQESGWS' A
#
# COMPACT_ATOMS: atom_id res chain seq x y z
N MET A 1 8.91 5.66 -5.04
CA MET A 1 8.33 4.35 -5.44
C MET A 1 9.23 3.64 -6.44
N LEU A 2 9.38 2.33 -6.31
CA LEU A 2 10.06 1.41 -7.23
C LEU A 2 9.01 0.62 -8.01
N LEU A 3 9.03 0.66 -9.35
CA LEU A 3 8.21 -0.18 -10.21
C LEU A 3 8.74 -1.63 -10.15
N VAL A 4 7.90 -2.55 -9.70
CA VAL A 4 8.24 -3.98 -9.57
C VAL A 4 7.69 -4.77 -10.75
N ASP A 5 6.49 -4.42 -11.18
CA ASP A 5 5.77 -5.02 -12.31
C ASP A 5 4.79 -3.96 -12.86
N PRO A 6 4.31 -4.02 -14.13
CA PRO A 6 3.38 -3.02 -14.65
C PRO A 6 2.16 -2.84 -13.73
N GLY A 7 1.98 -1.62 -13.22
CA GLY A 7 0.90 -1.28 -12.28
C GLY A 7 1.18 -1.65 -10.81
N LEU A 8 2.33 -2.25 -10.50
CA LEU A 8 2.72 -2.62 -9.14
C LEU A 8 4.01 -1.90 -8.71
N TYR A 9 3.88 -1.17 -7.60
CA TYR A 9 4.97 -0.37 -7.04
C TYR A 9 5.22 -0.74 -5.58
N ILE A 10 6.49 -0.68 -5.16
CA ILE A 10 6.90 -0.73 -3.75
C ILE A 10 7.43 0.65 -3.36
N GLY A 11 7.03 1.15 -2.19
CA GLY A 11 7.44 2.45 -1.70
C GLY A 11 7.57 2.49 -0.19
N THR A 12 7.80 3.69 0.31
CA THR A 12 7.88 4.04 1.73
C THR A 12 6.66 4.87 2.13
N ALA A 13 6.40 5.02 3.42
CA ALA A 13 5.35 5.91 3.91
C ALA A 13 5.50 7.36 3.41
N ALA A 14 6.73 7.83 3.16
CA ALA A 14 6.98 9.17 2.65
C ALA A 14 6.42 9.41 1.23
N ASP A 15 6.37 8.37 0.39
CA ASP A 15 5.82 8.45 -0.96
C ASP A 15 4.32 8.80 -0.96
N LEU A 16 3.60 8.50 0.14
CA LEU A 16 2.17 8.80 0.27
C LEU A 16 1.87 10.31 0.31
N ASN A 17 2.88 11.14 0.62
CA ASN A 17 2.73 12.60 0.64
C ASN A 17 2.82 13.24 -0.75
N ASP A 18 3.33 12.52 -1.77
CA ASP A 18 3.48 13.04 -3.13
C ASP A 18 2.30 12.59 -4.01
N ARG A 19 1.22 13.38 -3.98
CA ARG A 19 -0.01 13.09 -4.72
C ARG A 19 0.20 13.07 -6.22
N GLN A 20 1.08 13.93 -6.74
CA GLN A 20 1.30 14.03 -8.17
C GLN A 20 1.96 12.75 -8.66
N VAL A 21 2.94 12.23 -7.91
CA VAL A 21 3.60 10.96 -8.23
C VAL A 21 2.62 9.78 -8.19
N LEU A 22 1.68 9.73 -7.24
CA LEU A 22 0.65 8.68 -7.20
C LEU A 22 -0.32 8.79 -8.39
N ALA A 23 -0.74 10.00 -8.74
CA ALA A 23 -1.65 10.26 -9.86
C ALA A 23 -0.98 9.97 -11.21
N ASP A 24 0.27 10.40 -11.41
CA ASP A 24 1.03 10.17 -12.64
C ASP A 24 1.31 8.67 -12.88
N ALA A 25 1.32 7.88 -11.80
CA ALA A 25 1.48 6.43 -11.84
C ALA A 25 0.15 5.66 -11.91
N ASP A 26 -0.99 6.36 -12.04
CA ASP A 26 -2.36 5.80 -12.04
C ASP A 26 -2.64 4.88 -10.84
N VAL A 27 -2.08 5.21 -9.66
CA VAL A 27 -2.29 4.42 -8.44
C VAL A 27 -3.72 4.59 -7.95
N THR A 28 -4.41 3.48 -7.70
CA THR A 28 -5.79 3.47 -7.18
C THR A 28 -5.93 2.75 -5.84
N HIS A 29 -4.98 1.86 -5.53
CA HIS A 29 -4.96 1.01 -4.33
C HIS A 29 -3.66 1.22 -3.57
N ILE A 30 -3.76 1.36 -2.24
CA ILE A 30 -2.62 1.53 -1.35
C ILE A 30 -2.69 0.45 -0.27
N LEU A 31 -1.73 -0.46 -0.30
CA LEU A 31 -1.48 -1.44 0.74
C LEU A 31 -0.33 -0.96 1.61
N SER A 32 -0.60 -0.67 2.87
CA SER A 32 0.42 -0.30 3.86
C SER A 32 0.63 -1.46 4.83
N VAL A 33 1.88 -1.88 4.99
CA VAL A 33 2.29 -2.93 5.93
C VAL A 33 3.30 -2.28 6.86
N ASP A 34 2.80 -1.72 7.96
CA ASP A 34 3.57 -0.89 8.89
C ASP A 34 2.90 -0.93 10.27
N SER A 35 3.65 -0.64 11.32
CA SER A 35 3.11 -0.47 12.68
C SER A 35 2.52 0.92 12.92
N VAL A 36 2.85 1.87 12.05
CA VAL A 36 2.33 3.24 12.09
C VAL A 36 1.14 3.38 11.16
N ASP A 37 0.04 3.96 11.68
CA ASP A 37 -1.17 4.23 10.88
C ASP A 37 -0.84 5.20 9.73
N PRO A 38 -1.04 4.80 8.45
CA PRO A 38 -0.76 5.64 7.29
C PRO A 38 -1.86 6.68 7.03
N ALA A 39 -3.02 6.60 7.70
CA ALA A 39 -4.16 7.47 7.45
C ALA A 39 -3.84 8.99 7.50
N PRO A 40 -2.97 9.50 8.39
CA PRO A 40 -2.60 10.92 8.42
C PRO A 40 -1.82 11.40 7.19
N LEU A 41 -1.15 10.49 6.47
CA LEU A 41 -0.38 10.79 5.27
C LEU A 41 -1.24 10.77 4.01
N LEU A 42 -2.39 10.10 4.09
CA LEU A 42 -3.30 9.90 2.97
C LEU A 42 -4.37 10.98 2.92
N PRO A 43 -4.72 11.49 1.74
CA PRO A 43 -5.74 12.50 1.60
C PRO A 43 -7.12 11.96 2.02
N ALA A 44 -7.90 12.81 2.69
CA ALA A 44 -9.22 12.48 3.23
C ALA A 44 -10.33 12.40 2.16
N ASP A 45 -10.01 12.69 0.90
CA ASP A 45 -10.93 12.79 -0.24
C ASP A 45 -11.40 11.43 -0.77
N GLY A 46 -10.92 10.32 -0.20
CA GLY A 46 -11.47 8.98 -0.45
C GLY A 46 -11.15 8.42 -1.83
N GLY A 47 -10.20 9.02 -2.57
CA GLY A 47 -9.84 8.59 -3.92
C GLY A 47 -9.13 7.23 -3.99
N PHE A 48 -8.48 6.82 -2.91
CA PHE A 48 -7.75 5.55 -2.85
C PHE A 48 -8.54 4.47 -2.10
N ARG A 49 -8.54 3.26 -2.65
CA ARG A 49 -8.82 2.04 -1.87
C ARG A 49 -7.61 1.78 -0.99
N ARG A 50 -7.83 1.53 0.30
CA ARG A 50 -6.75 1.42 1.29
C ARG A 50 -6.89 0.14 2.10
N LYS A 51 -5.75 -0.50 2.34
CA LYS A 51 -5.61 -1.58 3.31
C LYS A 51 -4.39 -1.31 4.16
N TRP A 52 -4.55 -1.43 5.48
CA TRP A 52 -3.45 -1.33 6.43
C TRP A 52 -3.35 -2.63 7.21
N VAL A 53 -2.16 -3.24 7.18
CA VAL A 53 -1.78 -4.36 8.03
C VAL A 53 -0.87 -3.80 9.11
N ASN A 54 -1.39 -3.75 10.33
CA ASN A 54 -0.65 -3.26 11.50
C ASN A 54 0.33 -4.32 11.99
N VAL A 55 1.60 -4.17 11.64
CA VAL A 55 2.65 -5.15 11.94
C VAL A 55 3.98 -4.46 12.20
N LEU A 56 4.76 -4.97 13.16
CA LEU A 56 6.09 -4.46 13.45
C LEU A 56 7.10 -4.97 12.42
N ASP A 57 8.16 -4.18 12.18
CA ASP A 57 9.33 -4.64 11.41
C ASP A 57 10.26 -5.46 12.31
N GLU A 58 9.75 -6.62 12.74
CA GLU A 58 10.45 -7.55 13.61
C GLU A 58 10.36 -8.97 13.07
N VAL A 59 11.42 -9.75 13.25
CA VAL A 59 11.49 -11.16 12.80
C VAL A 59 10.43 -12.06 13.44
N THR A 60 9.87 -11.63 14.57
CA THR A 60 8.82 -12.34 15.31
C THR A 60 7.41 -12.01 14.83
N SER A 61 7.26 -11.02 13.96
CA SER A 61 5.96 -10.60 13.46
C SER A 61 5.39 -11.61 12.47
N ASP A 62 4.10 -11.92 12.65
CA ASP A 62 3.40 -12.88 11.80
C ASP A 62 2.87 -12.20 10.53
N LEU A 63 3.74 -12.04 9.53
CA LEU A 63 3.34 -11.53 8.20
C LEU A 63 2.55 -12.56 7.39
N LEU A 64 2.73 -13.85 7.67
CA LEU A 64 2.18 -14.93 6.84
C LEU A 64 0.67 -15.07 7.00
N SER A 65 0.14 -14.84 8.21
CA SER A 65 -1.31 -14.81 8.44
C SER A 65 -2.03 -13.71 7.67
N HIS A 66 -1.31 -12.70 7.18
CA HIS A 66 -1.86 -11.59 6.39
C HIS A 66 -1.65 -11.76 4.87
N MET A 67 -0.93 -12.80 4.43
CA MET A 67 -0.48 -12.90 3.04
C MET A 67 -1.65 -13.05 2.06
N ASP A 68 -2.61 -13.91 2.38
CA ASP A 68 -3.80 -14.13 1.53
C ASP A 68 -4.62 -12.85 1.36
N GLU A 69 -4.79 -12.10 2.45
CA GLU A 69 -5.61 -10.90 2.43
C GLU A 69 -4.92 -9.71 1.75
N CYS A 70 -3.58 -9.68 1.74
CA CYS A 70 -2.77 -8.75 0.95
C CYS A 70 -2.85 -9.10 -0.53
N PHE A 71 -2.70 -10.38 -0.86
CA PHE A 71 -2.79 -10.87 -2.23
C PHE A 71 -4.15 -10.54 -2.87
N LEU A 72 -5.25 -10.83 -2.16
CA LEU A 72 -6.60 -10.51 -2.63
C LEU A 72 -6.80 -9.02 -2.88
N PHE A 73 -6.24 -8.16 -2.02
CA PHE A 73 -6.33 -6.71 -2.18
C PHE A 73 -5.53 -6.21 -3.40
N ILE A 74 -4.37 -6.81 -3.68
CA ILE A 74 -3.60 -6.49 -4.89
C ILE A 74 -4.37 -6.93 -6.13
N GLN A 75 -4.98 -8.12 -6.13
CA GLN A 75 -5.81 -8.60 -7.25
C GLN A 75 -7.04 -7.70 -7.50
N GLU A 76 -7.67 -7.17 -6.45
CA GLU A 76 -8.81 -6.24 -6.57
C GLU A 76 -8.46 -5.00 -7.41
N SER A 77 -7.19 -4.58 -7.42
CA SER A 77 -6.71 -3.43 -8.20
C SER A 77 -6.70 -3.67 -9.72
N GLY A 78 -6.85 -4.92 -10.15
CA GLY A 78 -6.75 -5.32 -11.56
C GLY A 78 -5.35 -5.74 -12.00
N TRP A 79 -4.39 -5.85 -11.06
CA TRP A 79 -3.10 -6.48 -11.31
C TRP A 79 -3.28 -7.98 -11.55
N SER A 80 -2.80 -8.48 -12.70
CA SER A 80 -2.95 -9.88 -13.16
C SER A 80 -1.75 -10.39 -13.92
#